data_AF-A0A966Q7S0-F1
#
_entry.id   AF-A0A966Q7S0-F1
#
_cell.length_a   1.000
_cell.length_b   1.000
_cell.length_c   1.000
_cell.angle_alpha   90.00
_cell.angle_beta   90.00
_cell.angle_gamma   90.00
#
_symmetry.space_group_name_H-M   'P 1'
#
loop_
_entity.id
_entity.type
_entity.pdbx_description
1 polymer ?
#
loop_
_entity_poly.entity_id
_entity_poly.type
_entity_poly.pdbx_seq_one_letter_code
_entity_poly.pdbx_strand_id
1 'polypeptide(L)'
;MDNMTRYINWMEVTDQFKKGLPFNHVVIDDFFLPHIAEQLANEFPDYNDPSLGYYNNAIENKKVFNKWDKFPKLTYQVFTMLGRFNFLFNVRGLIGNPNTTELWMDHGLNGGGWHMHTKGGKNNVHLDYNIHPKLGEQRKLNIIIYMTPNWQPEWEGGLELWTHDNVTRRPKDLVKTVENKFNRAVIFDTTQNSWHG
;
A
#
# COMPACT_ATOMS: atom_id res chain seq x y z
N MET A 1 -15.51 -5.04 18.36
CA MET A 1 -14.14 -4.63 17.96
C MET A 1 -14.31 -3.32 17.24
N ASP A 2 -13.85 -2.28 17.91
CA ASP A 2 -14.10 -0.90 17.57
C ASP A 2 -13.59 -0.55 16.16
N ASN A 3 -14.26 0.41 15.53
CA ASN A 3 -13.90 0.91 14.21
C ASN A 3 -12.46 1.43 14.25
N MET A 4 -11.49 0.71 13.66
CA MET A 4 -10.07 1.11 13.68
C MET A 4 -9.79 2.28 12.73
N THR A 5 -10.61 2.41 11.70
CA THR A 5 -10.51 3.48 10.71
C THR A 5 -11.37 4.67 11.10
N ARG A 6 -11.04 5.85 10.58
CA ARG A 6 -12.02 6.94 10.54
C ARG A 6 -13.21 6.54 9.67
N TYR A 7 -14.27 7.35 9.70
CA TYR A 7 -15.34 7.22 8.72
C TYR A 7 -14.77 7.46 7.32
N ILE A 8 -14.96 6.50 6.42
CA ILE A 8 -14.54 6.57 5.02
C ILE A 8 -15.80 6.62 4.17
N ASN A 9 -15.97 7.70 3.39
CA ASN A 9 -17.03 7.79 2.40
C ASN A 9 -16.67 6.95 1.16
N TRP A 10 -16.99 5.66 1.20
CA TRP A 10 -16.58 4.73 0.14
C TRP A 10 -17.16 5.03 -1.25
N MET A 11 -18.29 5.74 -1.34
CA MET A 11 -18.82 6.21 -2.63
C MET A 11 -17.90 7.25 -3.26
N GLU A 12 -17.46 8.23 -2.47
CA GLU A 12 -16.53 9.26 -2.90
C GLU A 12 -15.14 8.67 -3.20
N VAL A 13 -14.64 7.79 -2.33
CA VAL A 13 -13.37 7.07 -2.57
C VAL A 13 -13.42 6.29 -3.88
N THR A 14 -14.54 5.64 -4.19
CA THR A 14 -14.72 4.90 -5.45
C THR A 14 -14.70 5.84 -6.67
N ASP A 15 -15.37 7.00 -6.58
CA ASP A 15 -15.38 7.98 -7.65
C ASP A 15 -13.98 8.56 -7.90
N GLN A 16 -13.26 8.93 -6.83
CA GLN A 16 -11.88 9.41 -6.90
C GLN A 16 -10.94 8.34 -7.46
N PHE A 17 -11.07 7.09 -7.03
CA PHE A 17 -10.28 5.96 -7.52
C PHE A 17 -10.38 5.82 -9.04
N LYS A 18 -11.60 5.83 -9.58
CA LYS A 18 -11.87 5.69 -11.02
C LYS A 18 -11.41 6.88 -11.85
N LYS A 19 -11.27 8.05 -11.24
CA LYS A 19 -10.77 9.28 -11.89
C LYS A 19 -9.26 9.46 -11.73
N GLY A 20 -8.61 8.59 -10.95
CA GLY A 20 -7.17 8.64 -10.73
C GLY A 20 -6.40 8.51 -12.04
N LEU A 21 -5.42 9.40 -12.23
CA LEU A 21 -4.43 9.35 -13.31
C LEU A 21 -3.02 9.15 -12.74
N PRO A 22 -2.14 8.38 -13.40
CA PRO A 22 -2.25 7.86 -14.78
C PRO A 22 -3.04 6.54 -14.88
N PHE A 23 -3.39 5.95 -13.76
CA PHE A 23 -4.21 4.76 -13.62
C PHE A 23 -5.07 4.90 -12.37
N ASN A 24 -6.09 4.05 -12.23
CA ASN A 24 -7.03 4.11 -11.12
C ASN A 24 -6.30 4.03 -9.77
N HIS A 25 -6.43 5.08 -8.97
CA HIS A 25 -5.85 5.18 -7.64
C HIS A 25 -6.58 6.23 -6.81
N VAL A 26 -6.50 6.11 -5.49
CA VAL A 26 -7.07 7.07 -4.53
C VAL A 26 -6.13 7.25 -3.35
N VAL A 27 -6.08 8.47 -2.83
CA VAL A 27 -5.34 8.84 -1.62
C VAL A 27 -6.35 9.16 -0.53
N ILE A 28 -6.20 8.54 0.64
CA ILE A 28 -7.09 8.68 1.79
C ILE A 28 -6.26 9.17 2.98
N ASP A 29 -6.43 10.43 3.35
CA ASP A 29 -5.79 11.01 4.53
C ASP A 29 -6.51 10.59 5.82
N ASP A 30 -5.75 10.54 6.91
CA ASP A 30 -6.24 10.14 8.24
C ASP A 30 -7.00 8.80 8.25
N PHE A 31 -6.43 7.78 7.59
CA PHE A 31 -7.08 6.49 7.36
C PHE A 31 -7.50 5.80 8.67
N PHE A 32 -6.57 5.68 9.63
CA PHE A 32 -6.86 5.16 10.97
C PHE A 32 -7.33 6.26 11.93
N LEU A 33 -8.03 5.87 13.01
CA LEU A 33 -8.23 6.77 14.15
C LEU A 33 -6.86 7.24 14.68
N PRO A 34 -6.70 8.50 15.12
CA PRO A 34 -5.39 9.04 15.52
C PRO A 34 -4.62 8.18 16.52
N HIS A 35 -5.30 7.72 17.58
CA HIS A 35 -4.67 6.87 18.59
C HIS A 35 -4.26 5.49 18.06
N ILE A 36 -4.98 4.95 17.06
CA ILE A 36 -4.61 3.69 16.39
C ILE A 36 -3.37 3.92 15.53
N ALA A 37 -3.33 5.03 14.77
CA ALA A 37 -2.18 5.37 13.95
C ALA A 37 -0.91 5.56 14.78
N GLU A 38 -1.01 6.30 15.88
CA GLU A 38 0.09 6.52 16.83
C GLU A 38 0.59 5.21 17.44
N GLN A 39 -0.32 4.34 17.88
CA GLN A 39 0.04 3.03 18.42
C GLN A 39 0.70 2.14 17.36
N LEU A 40 0.19 2.09 16.13
CA LEU A 40 0.80 1.33 15.04
C LEU A 40 2.21 1.83 14.72
N ALA A 41 2.43 3.15 14.70
CA ALA A 41 3.76 3.70 14.48
C ALA A 41 4.77 3.22 15.53
N ASN A 42 4.33 3.13 16.78
CA ASN A 42 5.14 2.66 17.91
C ASN A 42 5.35 1.13 17.93
N GLU A 43 4.64 0.36 17.11
CA GLU A 43 4.84 -1.09 16.98
C GLU A 43 5.94 -1.45 15.99
N PHE A 44 6.37 -0.52 15.13
CA PHE A 44 7.50 -0.77 14.25
C PHE A 44 8.78 -1.01 15.08
N PRO A 45 9.59 -2.02 14.72
CA PRO A 45 10.85 -2.29 15.39
C PRO A 45 11.89 -1.23 15.01
N ASP A 46 13.06 -1.28 15.68
CA ASP A 46 14.22 -0.51 15.23
C ASP A 46 14.62 -0.93 13.81
N TYR A 47 15.11 0.01 13.00
CA TYR A 47 15.54 -0.27 11.62
C TYR A 47 16.64 -1.35 11.53
N ASN A 48 17.46 -1.48 12.56
CA ASN A 48 18.54 -2.47 12.65
C ASN A 48 18.13 -3.77 13.33
N ASP A 49 16.84 -3.97 13.63
CA ASP A 49 16.35 -5.21 14.22
C ASP A 49 16.72 -6.41 13.31
N PRO A 50 17.37 -7.45 13.86
CA PRO A 50 17.87 -8.57 13.06
C PRO A 50 16.75 -9.46 12.49
N SER A 51 15.51 -9.31 12.96
CA SER A 51 14.36 -10.03 12.43
C SER A 51 13.86 -9.47 11.09
N LEU A 52 14.25 -8.24 10.74
CA LEU A 52 13.91 -7.60 9.49
C LEU A 52 14.68 -8.20 8.32
N GLY A 53 13.95 -8.62 7.29
CA GLY A 53 14.54 -8.96 5.99
C GLY A 53 15.12 -7.71 5.33
N TYR A 54 16.09 -7.88 4.44
CA TYR A 54 16.71 -6.78 3.71
C TYR A 54 16.73 -7.06 2.22
N TYR A 55 16.06 -6.21 1.45
CA TYR A 55 16.24 -6.13 0.01
C TYR A 55 17.24 -5.02 -0.30
N ASN A 56 18.38 -5.42 -0.85
CA ASN A 56 19.41 -4.54 -1.35
C ASN A 56 19.80 -5.01 -2.75
N ASN A 57 19.14 -4.43 -3.75
CA ASN A 57 19.35 -4.74 -5.15
C ASN A 57 19.22 -3.44 -5.99
N ALA A 58 19.31 -3.56 -7.31
CA ALA A 58 19.28 -2.39 -8.20
C ALA A 58 17.97 -1.59 -8.11
N ILE A 59 16.87 -2.27 -7.78
CA ILE A 59 15.51 -1.72 -7.70
C ILE A 59 15.20 -1.26 -6.26
N GLU A 60 15.58 -2.05 -5.27
CA GLU A 60 15.14 -1.90 -3.88
C GLU A 60 16.32 -1.70 -2.92
N ASN A 61 16.16 -0.77 -1.99
CA ASN A 61 17.00 -0.65 -0.80
C ASN A 61 16.08 -0.40 0.40
N LYS A 62 15.56 -1.49 0.99
CA LYS A 62 14.53 -1.44 2.03
C LYS A 62 14.54 -2.65 2.96
N LYS A 63 14.12 -2.42 4.21
CA LYS A 63 13.86 -3.47 5.19
C LYS A 63 12.41 -3.91 5.11
N VAL A 64 12.16 -5.19 5.32
CA VAL A 64 10.81 -5.78 5.22
C VAL A 64 10.52 -6.75 6.34
N PHE A 65 9.24 -6.88 6.68
CA PHE A 65 8.77 -7.87 7.63
C PHE A 65 7.34 -8.32 7.31
N ASN A 66 7.13 -9.63 7.18
CA ASN A 66 5.83 -10.18 6.77
C ASN A 66 5.44 -11.47 7.53
N LYS A 67 5.97 -11.66 8.75
CA LYS A 67 5.70 -12.85 9.57
C LYS A 67 4.55 -12.58 10.54
N TRP A 68 3.38 -13.17 10.25
CA TRP A 68 2.16 -12.99 11.04
C TRP A 68 2.32 -13.26 12.54
N ASP A 69 2.95 -14.38 12.89
CA ASP A 69 3.12 -14.83 14.27
C ASP A 69 4.03 -13.92 15.11
N LYS A 70 4.70 -12.97 14.46
CA LYS A 70 5.63 -12.03 15.08
C LYS A 70 5.16 -10.58 15.06
N PHE A 71 4.06 -10.28 14.35
CA PHE A 71 3.51 -8.94 14.44
C PHE A 71 3.02 -8.66 15.87
N PRO A 72 3.28 -7.46 16.39
CA PRO A 72 2.62 -6.99 17.60
C PRO A 72 1.10 -6.96 17.45
N LYS A 73 0.41 -6.85 18.59
CA LYS A 73 -1.03 -7.07 18.70
C LYS A 73 -1.83 -6.20 17.74
N LEU A 74 -1.57 -4.89 17.67
CA LEU A 74 -2.40 -3.99 16.88
C LEU A 74 -2.15 -4.16 15.39
N THR A 75 -0.90 -4.38 14.98
CA THR A 75 -0.52 -4.68 13.60
C THR A 75 -1.20 -5.96 13.12
N TYR A 76 -1.17 -7.03 13.93
CA TYR A 76 -1.87 -8.27 13.62
C TYR A 76 -3.38 -8.02 13.42
N GLN A 77 -3.98 -7.23 14.32
CA GLN A 77 -5.39 -6.87 14.26
C GLN A 77 -5.73 -6.04 13.01
N VAL A 78 -4.87 -5.11 12.61
CA VAL A 78 -5.06 -4.27 11.41
C VAL A 78 -4.97 -5.10 10.14
N PHE A 79 -3.95 -5.94 9.98
CA PHE A 79 -3.88 -6.83 8.83
C PHE A 79 -5.10 -7.76 8.78
N THR A 80 -5.52 -8.30 9.93
CA THR A 80 -6.77 -9.10 10.01
C THR A 80 -7.98 -8.28 9.57
N MET A 81 -8.11 -7.02 10.01
CA MET A 81 -9.20 -6.13 9.65
C MET A 81 -9.24 -5.85 8.15
N LEU A 82 -8.10 -5.64 7.50
CA LEU A 82 -8.00 -5.40 6.05
C LEU A 82 -8.49 -6.61 5.24
N GLY A 83 -8.40 -7.83 5.79
CA GLY A 83 -8.94 -9.05 5.21
C GLY A 83 -10.41 -9.35 5.55
N ARG A 84 -11.09 -8.53 6.36
CA ARG A 84 -12.48 -8.81 6.76
C ARG A 84 -13.47 -8.41 5.67
N PHE A 85 -14.60 -9.12 5.64
CA PHE A 85 -15.68 -8.91 4.69
C PHE A 85 -16.10 -7.44 4.57
N ASN A 86 -16.34 -6.73 5.67
CA ASN A 86 -16.81 -5.34 5.61
C ASN A 86 -15.81 -4.40 4.90
N PHE A 87 -14.50 -4.59 5.12
CA PHE A 87 -13.49 -3.80 4.44
C PHE A 87 -13.38 -4.22 2.98
N LEU A 88 -13.23 -5.53 2.72
CA LEU A 88 -13.12 -6.08 1.37
C LEU A 88 -14.35 -5.79 0.51
N PHE A 89 -15.56 -5.75 1.08
CA PHE A 89 -16.79 -5.39 0.37
C PHE A 89 -16.69 -3.99 -0.21
N ASN A 90 -16.21 -3.02 0.58
CA ASN A 90 -16.01 -1.66 0.09
C ASN A 90 -14.88 -1.58 -0.95
N VAL A 91 -13.76 -2.29 -0.72
CA VAL A 91 -12.64 -2.32 -1.66
C VAL A 91 -13.01 -2.97 -3.00
N ARG A 92 -13.85 -4.02 -3.00
CA ARG A 92 -14.42 -4.60 -4.22
C ARG A 92 -15.24 -3.58 -5.02
N GLY A 93 -15.92 -2.67 -4.32
CA GLY A 93 -16.64 -1.55 -4.92
C GLY A 93 -15.78 -0.61 -5.78
N LEU A 94 -14.48 -0.51 -5.47
CA LEU A 94 -13.53 0.28 -6.25
C LEU A 94 -13.39 -0.24 -7.69
N ILE A 95 -13.42 -1.56 -7.86
CA ILE A 95 -13.14 -2.25 -9.13
C ILE A 95 -14.39 -2.84 -9.80
N GLY A 96 -15.57 -2.81 -9.15
CA GLY A 96 -16.78 -3.38 -9.72
C GLY A 96 -17.96 -3.41 -8.75
N ASN A 97 -18.95 -4.26 -9.03
CA ASN A 97 -20.07 -4.50 -8.13
C ASN A 97 -19.57 -5.39 -6.96
N PRO A 98 -19.66 -4.94 -5.69
CA PRO A 98 -19.08 -5.67 -4.56
C PRO A 98 -19.74 -7.02 -4.27
N ASN A 99 -20.95 -7.27 -4.78
CA ASN A 99 -21.66 -8.54 -4.64
C ASN A 99 -21.19 -9.61 -5.63
N THR A 100 -20.58 -9.20 -6.75
CA THR A 100 -20.15 -10.12 -7.82
C THR A 100 -18.66 -10.07 -8.08
N THR A 101 -17.97 -9.04 -7.59
CA THR A 101 -16.53 -8.89 -7.73
C THR A 101 -15.85 -9.73 -6.65
N GLU A 102 -15.01 -10.66 -7.07
CA GLU A 102 -14.20 -11.43 -6.16
C GLU A 102 -12.87 -10.71 -5.91
N LEU A 103 -12.54 -10.56 -4.62
CA LEU A 103 -11.28 -10.00 -4.15
C LEU A 103 -11.08 -10.49 -2.72
N TRP A 104 -9.87 -10.93 -2.41
CA TRP A 104 -9.46 -11.36 -1.09
C TRP A 104 -8.08 -10.81 -0.78
N MET A 105 -7.77 -10.77 0.51
CA MET A 105 -6.45 -10.38 0.98
C MET A 105 -5.48 -11.54 0.75
N ASP A 106 -4.25 -11.22 0.35
CA ASP A 106 -3.16 -12.19 0.41
C ASP A 106 -2.72 -12.40 1.87
N HIS A 107 -3.19 -13.48 2.47
CA HIS A 107 -2.80 -13.88 3.82
C HIS A 107 -1.33 -14.29 3.92
N GLY A 108 -0.65 -14.58 2.81
CA GLY A 108 0.79 -14.84 2.78
C GLY A 108 1.65 -13.58 2.83
N LEU A 109 1.04 -12.40 2.65
CA LEU A 109 1.74 -11.10 2.58
C LEU A 109 2.93 -11.15 1.59
N ASN A 110 2.73 -11.79 0.44
CA ASN A 110 3.75 -11.85 -0.59
C ASN A 110 3.97 -10.45 -1.17
N GLY A 111 5.19 -9.93 -1.01
CA GLY A 111 5.52 -8.54 -1.35
C GLY A 111 4.76 -7.49 -0.53
N GLY A 112 4.19 -7.87 0.61
CA GLY A 112 3.53 -6.96 1.56
C GLY A 112 4.10 -7.10 2.96
N GLY A 113 3.41 -6.49 3.95
CA GLY A 113 3.87 -6.43 5.34
C GLY A 113 4.42 -5.04 5.71
N TRP A 114 5.27 -4.98 6.73
CA TRP A 114 5.97 -3.75 7.07
C TRP A 114 7.13 -3.51 6.13
N HIS A 115 7.21 -2.31 5.58
CA HIS A 115 8.32 -1.84 4.75
C HIS A 115 8.94 -0.64 5.44
N MET A 116 10.27 -0.60 5.53
CA MET A 116 11.01 0.49 6.16
C MET A 116 12.18 0.92 5.27
N HIS A 117 12.35 2.23 5.13
CA HIS A 117 13.45 2.85 4.39
C HIS A 117 14.26 3.73 5.33
N THR A 118 15.54 3.85 5.04
CA THR A 118 16.44 4.84 5.66
C THR A 118 16.85 5.87 4.59
N LYS A 119 17.66 6.86 4.95
CA LYS A 119 18.23 7.81 3.98
C LYS A 119 18.95 7.05 2.84
N GLY A 120 18.58 7.35 1.60
CA GLY A 120 19.08 6.65 0.41
C GLY A 120 18.42 5.28 0.15
N GLY A 121 17.42 4.91 0.95
CA GLY A 121 16.49 3.82 0.66
C GLY A 121 15.62 4.16 -0.54
N LYS A 122 15.20 3.14 -1.29
CA LYS A 122 14.41 3.33 -2.51
C LYS A 122 13.60 2.10 -2.87
N ASN A 123 12.58 2.33 -3.68
CA ASN A 123 11.88 1.31 -4.43
C ASN A 123 11.66 1.84 -5.85
N ASN A 124 12.68 1.76 -6.71
CA ASN A 124 12.68 2.40 -8.02
C ASN A 124 11.41 2.08 -8.84
N VAL A 125 11.02 3.01 -9.72
CA VAL A 125 9.84 2.87 -10.59
C VAL A 125 9.80 1.51 -11.29
N HIS A 126 8.74 0.76 -11.05
CA HIS A 126 8.56 -0.60 -11.51
C HIS A 126 7.08 -0.90 -11.80
N LEU A 127 6.85 -2.07 -12.39
CA LEU A 127 5.56 -2.75 -12.36
C LEU A 127 5.66 -3.89 -11.36
N ASP A 128 4.58 -4.10 -10.64
CA ASP A 128 4.47 -5.26 -9.77
C ASP A 128 4.35 -6.55 -10.56
N TYR A 129 4.66 -7.67 -9.89
CA TYR A 129 4.34 -8.98 -10.43
C TYR A 129 2.81 -9.11 -10.57
N ASN A 130 2.37 -9.68 -11.69
CA ASN A 130 0.94 -9.79 -11.98
C ASN A 130 0.32 -11.04 -11.34
N ILE A 131 1.06 -12.16 -11.25
CA ILE A 131 0.54 -13.47 -10.79
C ILE A 131 1.24 -13.90 -9.51
N HIS A 132 0.47 -14.24 -8.48
CA HIS A 132 0.98 -14.72 -7.21
C HIS A 132 1.67 -16.08 -7.37
N PRO A 133 2.95 -16.24 -6.96
CA PRO A 133 3.77 -17.39 -7.32
C PRO A 133 3.29 -18.71 -6.70
N LYS A 134 2.51 -18.67 -5.60
CA LYS A 134 1.99 -19.86 -4.92
C LYS A 134 0.49 -20.10 -5.14
N LEU A 135 -0.27 -19.05 -5.43
CA LEU A 135 -1.74 -19.10 -5.49
C LEU A 135 -2.24 -19.09 -6.94
N GLY A 136 -1.42 -18.62 -7.90
CA GLY A 136 -1.82 -18.49 -9.30
C GLY A 136 -2.83 -17.36 -9.55
N GLU A 137 -3.16 -16.58 -8.52
CA GLU A 137 -4.13 -15.50 -8.57
C GLU A 137 -3.49 -14.19 -9.06
N GLN A 138 -4.30 -13.31 -9.64
CA GLN A 138 -3.83 -12.01 -10.10
C GLN A 138 -3.73 -11.02 -8.93
N ARG A 139 -2.58 -10.35 -8.76
CA ARG A 139 -2.49 -9.15 -7.93
C ARG A 139 -3.33 -8.06 -8.60
N LYS A 140 -4.40 -7.63 -7.93
CA LYS A 140 -5.35 -6.66 -8.50
C LYS A 140 -5.16 -5.25 -7.93
N LEU A 141 -5.15 -5.13 -6.61
CA LEU A 141 -4.99 -3.85 -5.90
C LEU A 141 -3.82 -3.92 -4.93
N ASN A 142 -3.13 -2.79 -4.77
CA ASN A 142 -2.25 -2.54 -3.64
C ASN A 142 -2.89 -1.54 -2.69
N ILE A 143 -2.58 -1.67 -1.40
CA ILE A 143 -2.79 -0.63 -0.38
C ILE A 143 -1.47 -0.37 0.33
N ILE A 144 -1.04 0.89 0.36
CA ILE A 144 0.13 1.37 1.11
C ILE A 144 -0.38 2.32 2.17
N ILE A 145 0.07 2.18 3.42
CA ILE A 145 -0.30 3.08 4.52
C ILE A 145 0.98 3.62 5.16
N TYR A 146 1.15 4.94 5.13
CA TYR A 146 2.34 5.61 5.64
C TYR A 146 2.25 5.80 7.15
N MET A 147 3.23 5.26 7.88
CA MET A 147 3.20 5.20 9.35
C MET A 147 4.35 5.97 10.01
N THR A 148 5.06 6.83 9.29
CA THR A 148 6.13 7.67 9.85
C THR A 148 5.58 9.02 10.31
N PRO A 149 5.54 9.31 11.63
CA PRO A 149 5.08 10.60 12.13
C PRO A 149 6.01 11.75 11.73
N ASN A 150 5.46 12.96 11.64
CA ASN A 150 6.22 14.20 11.41
C ASN A 150 7.14 14.17 10.17
N TRP A 151 6.74 13.45 9.12
CA TRP A 151 7.46 13.44 7.85
C TRP A 151 7.62 14.85 7.31
N GLN A 152 8.83 15.23 6.95
CA GLN A 152 9.14 16.53 6.35
C GLN A 152 9.23 16.39 4.82
N PRO A 153 8.55 17.25 4.03
CA PRO A 153 8.58 17.16 2.57
C PRO A 153 9.99 17.14 1.96
N GLU A 154 10.95 17.81 2.61
CA GLU A 154 12.35 17.88 2.17
C GLU A 154 13.09 16.55 2.28
N TRP A 155 12.51 15.55 2.95
CA TRP A 155 13.03 14.18 2.97
C TRP A 155 12.65 13.37 1.73
N GLU A 156 11.79 13.92 0.87
CA GLU A 156 11.31 13.31 -0.38
C GLU A 156 10.71 11.90 -0.14
N GLY A 157 10.99 10.95 -1.02
CA GLY A 157 10.59 9.54 -0.88
C GLY A 157 9.10 9.26 -1.10
N GLY A 158 8.35 10.22 -1.63
CA GLY A 158 6.95 10.04 -1.99
C GLY A 158 6.78 9.01 -3.11
N LEU A 159 5.61 8.36 -3.15
CA LEU A 159 5.26 7.41 -4.20
C LEU A 159 4.96 8.15 -5.50
N GLU A 160 5.74 7.90 -6.52
CA GLU A 160 5.55 8.43 -7.85
C GLU A 160 4.66 7.51 -8.69
N LEU A 161 3.76 8.10 -9.49
CA LEU A 161 2.88 7.40 -10.43
C LEU A 161 3.14 7.92 -11.85
N TRP A 162 3.53 7.01 -12.74
CA TRP A 162 4.03 7.33 -14.08
C TRP A 162 3.13 6.77 -15.18
N THR A 163 3.05 7.46 -16.32
CA THR A 163 2.42 6.91 -17.53
C THR A 163 3.26 5.79 -18.13
N HIS A 164 2.61 4.91 -18.91
CA HIS A 164 3.27 3.88 -19.68
C HIS A 164 3.58 4.35 -21.11
N ASP A 165 4.81 4.12 -21.57
CA ASP A 165 5.16 4.22 -22.98
C ASP A 165 4.84 2.90 -23.72
N ASN A 166 3.86 2.93 -24.63
CA ASN A 166 3.46 1.76 -25.42
C ASN A 166 4.56 1.27 -26.40
N VAL A 167 5.52 2.11 -26.77
CA VAL A 167 6.61 1.77 -27.70
C VAL A 167 7.77 1.17 -26.93
N THR A 168 8.28 1.88 -25.93
CA THR A 168 9.48 1.44 -25.18
C THR A 168 9.15 0.46 -24.05
N ARG A 169 7.87 0.34 -23.68
CA ARG A 169 7.36 -0.44 -22.54
C ARG A 169 7.99 -0.03 -21.21
N ARG A 170 8.20 1.27 -21.01
CA ARG A 170 8.85 1.88 -19.83
C ARG A 170 7.97 2.96 -19.22
N PRO A 171 8.25 3.42 -17.98
CA PRO A 171 7.66 4.64 -17.46
C PRO A 171 8.04 5.82 -18.36
N LYS A 172 7.11 6.75 -18.57
CA LYS A 172 7.30 7.89 -19.48
C LYS A 172 7.23 9.23 -18.76
N ASP A 173 6.04 9.63 -18.33
CA ASP A 173 5.79 10.94 -17.72
C ASP A 173 5.37 10.75 -16.26
N LEU A 174 6.00 11.47 -15.34
CA LEU A 174 5.56 11.56 -13.95
C LEU A 174 4.26 12.37 -13.88
N VAL A 175 3.17 11.75 -13.45
CA VAL A 175 1.86 12.40 -13.38
C VAL A 175 1.52 12.85 -11.98
N LYS A 176 1.95 12.09 -10.97
CA LYS A 176 1.62 12.36 -9.58
C LYS A 176 2.71 11.85 -8.64
N THR A 177 3.00 12.64 -7.61
CA THR A 177 3.77 12.20 -6.45
C THR A 177 2.87 12.25 -5.22
N VAL A 178 2.77 11.16 -4.48
CA VAL A 178 2.01 11.07 -3.24
C VAL A 178 2.99 11.12 -2.07
N GLU A 179 2.96 12.22 -1.33
CA GLU A 179 3.83 12.42 -0.16
C GLU A 179 3.55 11.39 0.94
N ASN A 180 4.60 11.04 1.69
CA ASN A 180 4.62 10.11 2.81
C ASN A 180 3.98 10.69 4.09
N LYS A 181 2.82 11.33 3.95
CA LYS A 181 2.09 11.93 5.07
C LYS A 181 1.68 10.85 6.06
N PHE A 182 1.93 11.08 7.34
CA PHE A 182 1.53 10.15 8.40
C PHE A 182 0.03 9.81 8.33
N ASN A 183 -0.29 8.54 8.52
CA ASN A 183 -1.66 7.99 8.49
C ASN A 183 -2.39 8.19 7.15
N ARG A 184 -1.66 8.34 6.04
CA ARG A 184 -2.22 8.35 4.68
C ARG A 184 -2.21 6.94 4.10
N ALA A 185 -3.35 6.52 3.56
CA ALA A 185 -3.45 5.33 2.74
C ALA A 185 -3.49 5.70 1.25
N VAL A 186 -2.89 4.86 0.41
CA VAL A 186 -2.98 4.92 -1.05
C VAL A 186 -3.45 3.57 -1.56
N ILE A 187 -4.53 3.53 -2.32
CA ILE A 187 -5.03 2.31 -2.97
C ILE A 187 -4.93 2.52 -4.48
N PHE A 188 -4.35 1.56 -5.20
CA PHE A 188 -4.20 1.66 -6.65
C PHE A 188 -4.32 0.31 -7.37
N ASP A 189 -4.77 0.37 -8.62
CA ASP A 189 -4.86 -0.78 -9.52
C ASP A 189 -3.48 -1.14 -10.07
N THR A 190 -3.13 -2.42 -9.98
CA THR A 190 -1.82 -2.95 -10.39
C THR A 190 -1.82 -3.51 -11.82
N THR A 191 -2.99 -3.57 -12.50
CA THR A 191 -3.13 -4.25 -13.79
C THR A 191 -3.17 -3.31 -15.01
N GLN A 192 -2.97 -2.00 -14.82
CA GLN A 192 -3.15 -0.99 -15.87
C GLN A 192 -1.82 -0.39 -16.36
N ASN A 193 -0.77 -1.20 -16.46
CA ASN A 193 0.61 -0.72 -16.66
C ASN A 193 0.97 0.37 -15.65
N SER A 194 0.61 0.13 -14.38
CA SER A 194 0.69 1.10 -13.32
C SER A 194 2.11 1.26 -12.79
N TRP A 195 2.94 1.96 -13.56
CA TRP A 195 4.31 2.28 -13.18
C TRP A 195 4.33 3.15 -11.92
N HIS A 196 4.99 2.65 -10.89
CA HIS A 196 5.08 3.32 -9.62
C HIS A 196 6.40 3.02 -8.92
N GLY A 197 6.86 3.93 -8.06
CA GLY A 197 8.12 3.78 -7.31
C GLY A 197 8.24 4.83 -6.22
#